data_AF-A0A128A643-F1
#
_entry.id   AF-A0A128A643-F1
#
_cell.length_a   1.000
_cell.length_b   1.000
_cell.length_c   1.000
_cell.angle_alpha   90.00
_cell.angle_beta   90.00
_cell.angle_gamma   90.00
#
_symmetry.space_group_name_H-M   'P 1'
#
loop_
_entity.id
_entity.type
_entity.pdbx_description
1 polymer ?
#
loop_
_entity_poly.entity_id
_entity_poly.type
_entity_poly.pdbx_seq_one_letter_code
_entity_poly.pdbx_strand_id
1 'polypeptide(L)'
;MDNNNSSQINDGAILERSYIFCNETMHTISLQVRRLQTTEPEDSEFIFRKWADLRFLILSLDRLYKATGIALNVKSISNDVQKARQEFRNSMPFLKNLRDIGEHFDSYSMDNGRLKNISRGDLQVGTWGRDGTWFNWLGEEIKVIECEQAAIELFKKMRDIRNNFKKPQIN
;
A
#
# COMPACT_ATOMS: atom_id res chain seq x y z
N MET A 1 -32.94 12.62 -28.17
CA MET A 1 -31.86 11.63 -28.32
C MET A 1 -30.71 12.16 -27.48
N ASP A 2 -30.44 11.49 -26.37
CA ASP A 2 -29.13 11.44 -25.71
C ASP A 2 -29.18 10.25 -24.76
N ASN A 3 -28.72 9.12 -25.29
CA ASN A 3 -28.55 7.86 -24.58
C ASN A 3 -27.42 8.02 -23.56
N ASN A 4 -27.71 8.56 -22.38
CA ASN A 4 -26.81 8.45 -21.23
C ASN A 4 -27.04 7.11 -20.54
N ASN A 5 -26.79 6.03 -21.29
CA ASN A 5 -26.67 4.69 -20.75
C ASN A 5 -25.26 4.59 -20.14
N SER A 6 -25.02 5.31 -19.03
CA SER A 6 -23.86 5.03 -18.19
C SER A 6 -24.04 3.60 -17.70
N SER A 7 -23.36 2.64 -18.34
CA SER A 7 -23.46 1.23 -17.99
C SER A 7 -23.27 1.12 -16.48
N GLN A 8 -24.34 0.81 -15.76
CA GLN A 8 -24.31 0.69 -14.32
C GLN A 8 -23.30 -0.42 -14.02
N ILE A 9 -22.11 -0.04 -13.53
CA ILE A 9 -21.05 -1.01 -13.30
C ILE A 9 -21.60 -1.99 -12.26
N ASN A 10 -21.77 -3.25 -12.66
CA ASN A 10 -22.25 -4.29 -11.77
C ASN A 10 -21.29 -4.41 -10.57
N ASP A 11 -21.83 -4.57 -9.35
CA ASP A 11 -21.09 -4.80 -8.12
C ASP A 11 -19.99 -5.85 -8.27
N GLY A 12 -20.25 -6.93 -9.01
CA GLY A 12 -19.24 -7.96 -9.31
C GLY A 12 -18.05 -7.42 -10.12
N ALA A 13 -18.29 -6.49 -11.06
CA ALA A 13 -17.23 -5.84 -11.82
C ALA A 13 -16.44 -4.82 -10.98
N ILE A 14 -17.09 -4.13 -10.03
CA ILE A 14 -16.40 -3.27 -9.05
C ILE A 14 -15.46 -4.11 -8.18
N LEU A 15 -15.95 -5.23 -7.67
CA LEU A 15 -15.18 -6.15 -6.83
C LEU A 15 -14.02 -6.79 -7.61
N GLU A 16 -14.27 -7.25 -8.84
CA GLU A 16 -13.22 -7.81 -9.70
C GLU A 16 -12.11 -6.78 -9.96
N ARG A 17 -12.48 -5.54 -10.30
CA ARG A 17 -11.52 -4.45 -10.51
C ARG A 17 -10.69 -4.17 -9.26
N SER A 18 -11.32 -4.11 -8.09
CA SER A 18 -10.62 -3.95 -6.82
C SER A 18 -9.60 -5.08 -6.60
N TYR A 19 -10.00 -6.33 -6.86
CA TYR A 19 -9.13 -7.49 -6.70
C TYR A 19 -7.94 -7.51 -7.66
N ILE A 20 -8.15 -7.17 -8.94
CA ILE A 20 -7.07 -7.06 -9.93
C ILE A 20 -6.01 -6.04 -9.47
N PHE A 21 -6.43 -4.85 -9.05
CA PHE A 21 -5.49 -3.85 -8.53
C PHE A 21 -4.77 -4.30 -7.27
N CYS A 22 -5.44 -5.05 -6.38
CA CYS A 22 -4.78 -5.65 -5.23
C CYS A 22 -3.71 -6.65 -5.67
N ASN A 23 -4.00 -7.50 -6.66
CA ASN A 23 -3.08 -8.51 -7.17
C ASN A 23 -1.83 -7.88 -7.83
N GLU A 24 -2.03 -6.89 -8.70
CA GLU A 24 -0.92 -6.13 -9.31
C GLU A 24 -0.04 -5.45 -8.24
N THR A 25 -0.68 -4.89 -7.22
CA THR A 25 0.06 -4.24 -6.14
C THR A 25 0.84 -5.24 -5.29
N MET A 26 0.30 -6.44 -5.04
CA MET A 26 1.01 -7.52 -4.34
C MET A 26 2.30 -7.92 -5.06
N HIS A 27 2.29 -8.03 -6.39
CA HIS A 27 3.51 -8.29 -7.16
C HIS A 27 4.56 -7.20 -6.97
N THR A 28 4.13 -5.94 -6.89
CA THR A 28 5.05 -4.82 -6.64
C THR A 28 5.62 -4.91 -5.22
N ILE A 29 4.79 -5.18 -4.21
CA ILE A 29 5.23 -5.34 -2.82
C ILE A 29 6.27 -6.45 -2.71
N SER A 30 5.98 -7.65 -3.21
CA SER A 30 6.93 -8.78 -3.13
C SER A 30 8.23 -8.53 -3.88
N LEU A 31 8.19 -7.81 -5.01
CA LEU A 31 9.41 -7.39 -5.71
C LEU A 31 10.27 -6.46 -4.83
N GLN A 32 9.66 -5.44 -4.22
CA GLN A 32 10.41 -4.50 -3.38
C GLN A 32 10.95 -5.18 -2.11
N VAL A 33 10.15 -6.03 -1.47
CA VAL A 33 10.58 -6.81 -0.30
C VAL A 33 11.78 -7.67 -0.64
N ARG A 34 11.73 -8.42 -1.76
CA ARG A 34 12.86 -9.22 -2.23
C ARG A 34 14.10 -8.34 -2.40
N ARG A 35 14.01 -7.27 -3.19
CA ARG A 35 15.15 -6.38 -3.50
C ARG A 35 15.73 -5.76 -2.24
N LEU A 36 14.91 -5.39 -1.26
CA LEU A 36 15.38 -4.84 0.02
C LEU A 36 16.20 -5.84 0.84
N GLN A 37 15.89 -7.13 0.72
CA GLN A 37 16.53 -8.22 1.45
C GLN A 37 17.76 -8.81 0.74
N THR A 38 17.93 -8.51 -0.54
CA THR A 38 19.02 -9.04 -1.36
C THR A 38 20.05 -7.97 -1.70
N THR A 39 21.23 -8.44 -2.10
CA THR A 39 22.17 -7.68 -2.91
C THR A 39 21.76 -7.84 -4.37
N GLU A 40 21.71 -6.75 -5.10
CA GLU A 40 21.40 -6.75 -6.54
C GLU A 40 22.66 -6.39 -7.35
N PRO A 41 22.82 -6.90 -8.58
CA PRO A 41 24.01 -6.63 -9.39
C PRO A 41 24.31 -5.14 -9.58
N GLU A 42 23.26 -4.32 -9.62
CA GLU A 42 23.34 -2.89 -9.82
C GLU A 42 23.69 -2.08 -8.56
N ASP A 43 23.86 -2.71 -7.39
CA ASP A 43 24.11 -2.01 -6.12
C ASP A 43 25.40 -1.16 -6.12
N SER A 44 26.40 -1.50 -6.94
CA SER A 44 27.63 -0.71 -7.11
C SER A 44 27.42 0.59 -7.89
N GLU A 45 26.40 0.65 -8.75
CA GLU A 45 26.06 1.80 -9.57
C GLU A 45 24.93 2.62 -8.95
N PHE A 46 23.96 1.95 -8.32
CA PHE A 46 22.78 2.56 -7.71
C PHE A 46 22.87 2.51 -6.19
N ILE A 47 23.77 3.33 -5.63
CA ILE A 47 24.04 3.42 -4.18
C ILE A 47 22.76 3.70 -3.36
N PHE A 48 21.76 4.37 -3.94
CA PHE A 48 20.47 4.68 -3.31
C PHE A 48 19.35 3.68 -3.63
N ARG A 49 19.64 2.53 -4.24
CA ARG A 49 18.62 1.56 -4.65
C ARG A 49 17.75 1.09 -3.48
N LYS A 50 18.34 0.71 -2.34
CA LYS A 50 17.57 0.34 -1.13
C LYS A 50 16.62 1.44 -0.67
N TRP A 51 17.04 2.69 -0.79
CA TRP A 51 16.21 3.83 -0.42
C TRP A 51 15.04 4.03 -1.41
N ALA A 52 15.31 3.86 -2.71
CA ALA A 52 14.27 3.88 -3.74
C ALA A 52 13.26 2.74 -3.55
N ASP A 53 13.74 1.52 -3.36
CA ASP A 53 12.89 0.33 -3.16
C ASP A 53 12.01 0.47 -1.91
N LEU A 54 12.54 1.05 -0.83
CA LEU A 54 11.75 1.37 0.37
C LEU A 54 10.63 2.37 0.08
N ARG A 55 10.92 3.47 -0.62
CA ARG A 55 9.90 4.45 -1.01
C ARG A 55 8.83 3.79 -1.88
N PHE A 56 9.23 2.94 -2.82
CA PHE A 56 8.30 2.16 -3.63
C PHE A 56 7.49 1.19 -2.79
N LEU A 57 8.07 0.54 -1.79
CA LEU A 57 7.35 -0.34 -0.86
C LEU A 57 6.26 0.44 -0.11
N ILE A 58 6.60 1.57 0.51
CA ILE A 58 5.64 2.44 1.24
C ILE A 58 4.49 2.86 0.31
N LEU A 59 4.81 3.32 -0.90
CA LEU A 59 3.80 3.71 -1.90
C LEU A 59 2.91 2.52 -2.29
N SER A 60 3.50 1.34 -2.47
CA SER A 60 2.78 0.13 -2.90
C SER A 60 1.86 -0.38 -1.79
N LEU A 61 2.28 -0.34 -0.52
CA LEU A 61 1.44 -0.68 0.62
C LEU A 61 0.22 0.25 0.71
N ASP A 62 0.39 1.55 0.51
CA ASP A 62 -0.73 2.49 0.48
C ASP A 62 -1.63 2.31 -0.76
N ARG A 63 -1.05 1.95 -1.92
CA ARG A 63 -1.82 1.58 -3.12
C ARG A 63 -2.68 0.33 -2.90
N LEU A 64 -2.17 -0.69 -2.20
CA LEU A 64 -2.94 -1.88 -1.85
C LEU A 64 -4.13 -1.48 -0.99
N TYR A 65 -3.89 -0.65 0.04
CA TYR A 65 -4.96 -0.09 0.84
C TYR A 65 -5.97 0.68 -0.03
N LYS A 66 -5.54 1.58 -0.91
CA LYS A 66 -6.44 2.34 -1.80
C LYS A 66 -7.23 1.43 -2.75
N ALA A 67 -6.62 0.38 -3.30
CA ALA A 67 -7.26 -0.58 -4.20
C ALA A 67 -8.45 -1.31 -3.54
N THR A 68 -8.33 -1.70 -2.27
CA THR A 68 -9.46 -2.29 -1.52
C THR A 68 -10.62 -1.31 -1.33
N GLY A 69 -10.36 0.00 -1.41
CA GLY A 69 -11.36 1.05 -1.22
C GLY A 69 -12.39 1.09 -2.35
N ILE A 70 -12.04 0.57 -3.52
CA ILE A 70 -12.96 0.45 -4.66
C ILE A 70 -14.12 -0.48 -4.29
N ALA A 71 -13.86 -1.57 -3.57
CA ALA A 71 -14.87 -2.54 -3.14
C ALA A 71 -15.84 -1.99 -2.08
N LEU A 72 -15.55 -0.86 -1.44
CA LEU A 72 -16.49 -0.21 -0.51
C LEU A 72 -17.77 0.30 -1.19
N ASN A 73 -17.74 0.47 -2.52
CA ASN A 73 -18.94 0.84 -3.28
C ASN A 73 -19.94 -0.32 -3.41
N VAL A 74 -19.55 -1.55 -3.06
CA VAL A 74 -20.44 -2.72 -3.06
C VAL A 74 -21.05 -2.87 -1.66
N LYS A 75 -22.29 -2.40 -1.49
CA LYS A 75 -22.94 -2.30 -0.17
C LYS A 75 -22.96 -3.62 0.60
N SER A 76 -23.20 -4.74 -0.08
CA SER A 76 -23.34 -6.07 0.52
C SER A 76 -22.07 -6.61 1.20
N ILE A 77 -20.88 -6.11 0.81
CA ILE A 77 -19.59 -6.53 1.39
C ILE A 77 -18.85 -5.39 2.12
N SER A 78 -19.42 -4.18 2.12
CA SER A 78 -18.75 -2.96 2.57
C SER A 78 -18.20 -3.06 4.00
N ASN A 79 -18.96 -3.68 4.91
CA ASN A 79 -18.54 -3.91 6.30
C ASN A 79 -17.32 -4.83 6.41
N ASP A 80 -17.28 -5.92 5.65
CA ASP A 80 -16.17 -6.88 5.67
C ASP A 80 -14.90 -6.25 5.10
N VAL A 81 -15.04 -5.48 4.01
CA VAL A 81 -13.95 -4.70 3.41
C VAL A 81 -13.45 -3.65 4.40
N GLN A 82 -14.33 -2.93 5.09
CA GLN A 82 -13.94 -1.92 6.07
C GLN A 82 -13.19 -2.53 7.26
N LYS A 83 -13.63 -3.70 7.74
CA LYS A 83 -12.93 -4.45 8.80
C LYS A 83 -11.51 -4.86 8.35
N ALA A 84 -11.39 -5.47 7.17
CA ALA A 84 -10.09 -5.88 6.63
C ALA A 84 -9.13 -4.68 6.46
N ARG A 85 -9.64 -3.55 5.96
CA ARG A 85 -8.91 -2.29 5.84
C ARG A 85 -8.42 -1.75 7.19
N GLN A 86 -9.26 -1.82 8.22
CA GLN A 86 -8.91 -1.34 9.55
C GLN A 86 -7.83 -2.22 10.18
N GLU A 87 -7.94 -3.54 10.07
CA GLU A 87 -6.94 -4.49 10.56
C GLU A 87 -5.57 -4.23 9.91
N PHE A 88 -5.53 -3.97 8.59
CA PHE A 88 -4.30 -3.60 7.89
C PHE A 88 -3.71 -2.26 8.33
N ARG A 89 -4.56 -1.24 8.59
CA ARG A 89 -4.06 0.05 9.10
C ARG A 89 -3.52 -0.06 10.52
N ASN A 90 -4.15 -0.89 11.35
CA ASN A 90 -3.71 -1.13 12.71
C ASN A 90 -2.35 -1.87 12.76
N SER A 91 -2.06 -2.73 11.77
CA SER A 91 -0.75 -3.40 11.70
C SER A 91 0.37 -2.49 11.21
N MET A 92 0.06 -1.33 10.59
CA MET A 92 1.04 -0.38 10.07
C MET A 92 0.59 1.07 10.31
N PRO A 93 0.55 1.53 11.57
CA PRO A 93 0.05 2.87 11.91
C PRO A 93 0.88 4.00 11.27
N PHE A 94 2.18 3.77 11.07
CA PHE A 94 3.12 4.71 10.46
C PHE A 94 2.89 4.94 8.96
N LEU A 95 2.25 4.00 8.25
CA LEU A 95 2.21 3.96 6.79
C LEU A 95 1.61 5.24 6.19
N LYS A 96 0.56 5.79 6.84
CA LYS A 96 -0.09 7.01 6.35
C LYS A 96 0.88 8.20 6.39
N ASN A 97 1.57 8.38 7.51
CA ASN A 97 2.47 9.50 7.72
C ASN A 97 3.68 9.41 6.78
N LEU A 98 4.31 8.24 6.67
CA LEU A 98 5.45 8.04 5.77
C LEU A 98 5.05 8.27 4.30
N ARG A 99 3.85 7.84 3.90
CA ARG A 99 3.31 8.10 2.55
C ARG A 99 3.04 9.59 2.33
N ASP A 100 2.39 10.27 3.27
CA ASP A 100 2.13 11.71 3.19
C ASP A 100 3.44 12.51 3.07
N ILE A 101 4.50 12.09 3.77
CA ILE A 101 5.82 12.73 3.69
C ILE A 101 6.51 12.44 2.35
N GLY A 102 6.44 11.20 1.86
CA GLY A 102 6.99 10.82 0.56
C GLY A 102 6.31 11.53 -0.62
N GLU A 103 4.98 11.64 -0.62
CA GLU A 103 4.21 12.33 -1.67
C GLU A 103 4.39 13.86 -1.65
N HIS A 104 4.62 14.43 -0.46
CA HIS A 104 4.79 15.88 -0.29
C HIS A 104 6.23 16.25 0.08
N PHE A 105 7.22 15.52 -0.45
CA PHE A 105 8.63 15.70 -0.12
C PHE A 105 9.09 17.15 -0.27
N ASP A 106 8.68 17.84 -1.33
CA ASP A 106 9.03 19.25 -1.58
C ASP A 106 8.48 20.18 -0.49
N SER A 107 7.27 19.91 -0.02
CA SER A 107 6.65 20.65 1.07
C SER A 107 7.43 20.52 2.37
N TYR A 108 7.80 19.30 2.74
CA TYR A 108 8.63 19.06 3.91
C TYR A 108 10.06 19.60 3.76
N SER A 109 10.61 19.60 2.54
CA SER A 109 11.95 20.16 2.26
C SER A 109 12.01 21.68 2.46
N MET A 110 10.86 22.36 2.35
CA MET A 110 10.70 23.79 2.61
C MET A 110 10.11 24.09 4.00
N ASP A 111 10.13 23.11 4.92
CA ASP A 111 9.56 23.21 6.28
C ASP A 111 8.08 23.64 6.31
N ASN A 112 7.35 23.44 5.21
CA ASN A 112 5.93 23.80 5.07
C ASN A 112 5.00 22.59 5.15
N GLY A 113 5.55 21.40 5.42
CA GLY A 113 4.81 20.15 5.56
C GLY A 113 3.72 20.17 6.62
N ARG A 114 2.80 19.19 6.51
CA ARG A 114 1.64 19.05 7.40
C ARG A 114 2.05 18.63 8.80
N LEU A 115 2.99 17.69 8.91
CA LEU A 115 3.52 17.22 10.19
C LEU A 115 4.64 18.17 10.66
N LYS A 116 4.32 19.02 11.64
CA LYS A 116 5.21 20.10 12.10
C LYS A 116 6.42 19.63 12.89
N ASN A 117 6.43 18.37 13.32
CA ASN A 117 7.54 17.75 14.02
C ASN A 117 8.60 17.13 13.09
N ILE A 118 8.43 17.24 11.76
CA ILE A 118 9.38 16.72 10.78
C ILE A 118 10.15 17.91 10.20
N SER A 119 11.47 17.93 10.41
CA SER A 119 12.35 18.91 9.80
C SER A 119 12.85 18.41 8.45
N ARG A 120 13.27 19.33 7.57
CA ARG A 120 13.93 18.97 6.30
C ARG A 120 15.15 18.05 6.45
N GLY A 121 15.86 18.12 7.59
CA GLY A 121 17.02 17.26 7.87
C GLY A 121 16.64 15.79 8.05
N ASP A 122 15.47 15.53 8.63
CA ASP A 122 14.98 14.18 8.91
C ASP A 122 14.62 13.41 7.63
N LEU A 123 14.39 14.12 6.52
CA LEU A 123 14.02 13.54 5.23
C LEU A 123 15.15 12.74 4.57
N GLN A 124 16.41 13.03 4.93
CA GLN A 124 17.61 12.45 4.32
C GLN A 124 18.25 11.37 5.20
N VAL A 125 17.82 11.24 6.45
CA VAL A 125 18.43 10.35 7.42
C VAL A 125 17.54 9.14 7.65
N GLY A 126 18.08 7.95 7.38
CA GLY A 126 17.48 6.69 7.77
C GLY A 126 18.56 5.66 8.04
N THR A 127 18.26 4.71 8.91
CA THR A 127 19.22 3.70 9.35
C THR A 127 18.68 2.31 9.08
N TRP A 128 19.49 1.49 8.41
CA TRP A 128 19.21 0.05 8.30
C TRP A 128 19.63 -0.67 9.57
N GLY A 129 18.82 -1.62 10.03
CA GLY A 129 19.22 -2.57 11.05
C GLY A 129 20.47 -3.34 10.62
N ARG A 130 21.32 -3.73 11.59
CA ARG A 130 22.56 -4.49 11.30
C ARG A 130 22.30 -5.83 10.61
N ASP A 131 21.12 -6.40 10.84
CA ASP A 131 20.64 -7.63 10.24
C ASP A 131 19.92 -7.41 8.89
N GLY A 132 19.75 -6.15 8.47
CA GLY A 132 19.09 -5.76 7.21
C GLY A 132 17.58 -6.03 7.18
N THR A 133 16.95 -6.39 8.31
CA THR A 133 15.53 -6.82 8.32
C THR A 133 14.55 -5.68 8.54
N TRP A 134 15.04 -4.54 9.05
CA TRP A 134 14.26 -3.35 9.33
C TRP A 134 14.97 -2.07 8.92
N PHE A 135 14.17 -1.02 8.76
CA PHE A 135 14.61 0.32 8.40
C PHE A 135 13.99 1.35 9.35
N ASN A 136 14.80 2.20 9.97
CA ASN A 136 14.30 3.35 10.71
C ASN A 136 14.27 4.59 9.81
N TRP A 137 13.10 5.20 9.69
CA TRP A 137 12.90 6.48 9.02
C TRP A 137 11.94 7.35 9.81
N LEU A 138 12.34 8.60 10.09
CA LEU A 138 11.46 9.58 10.76
C LEU A 138 10.94 9.08 12.13
N GLY A 139 11.77 8.30 12.82
CA GLY A 139 11.43 7.70 14.12
C GLY A 139 10.61 6.41 14.03
N GLU A 140 10.20 5.99 12.84
CA GLU A 140 9.39 4.78 12.63
C GLU A 140 10.28 3.59 12.26
N GLU A 141 10.09 2.47 12.93
CA GLU A 141 10.75 1.20 12.60
C GLU A 141 9.90 0.42 11.59
N ILE A 142 10.40 0.31 10.37
CA ILE A 142 9.75 -0.36 9.24
C ILE A 142 10.38 -1.74 9.09
N LYS A 143 9.66 -2.76 9.54
CA LYS A 143 10.07 -4.15 9.37
C LYS A 143 9.51 -4.70 8.07
N VAL A 144 10.39 -4.91 7.09
CA VAL A 144 10.00 -5.18 5.69
C VAL A 144 9.16 -6.45 5.57
N ILE A 145 9.55 -7.53 6.27
CA ILE A 145 8.82 -8.81 6.28
C ILE A 145 7.44 -8.66 6.91
N GLU A 146 7.34 -7.94 8.03
CA GLU A 146 6.06 -7.73 8.71
C GLU A 146 5.09 -6.91 7.83
N CYS A 147 5.61 -5.95 7.07
CA CYS A 147 4.82 -5.21 6.08
C CYS A 147 4.29 -6.12 4.96
N GLU A 148 5.14 -7.02 4.43
CA GLU A 148 4.71 -8.00 3.43
C GLU A 148 3.64 -8.94 3.99
N GLN A 149 3.83 -9.45 5.20
CA GLN A 149 2.88 -10.34 5.84
C GLN A 149 1.52 -9.65 6.04
N ALA A 150 1.50 -8.39 6.48
CA ALA A 150 0.27 -7.61 6.59
C ALA A 150 -0.42 -7.43 5.23
N ALA A 151 0.34 -7.19 4.16
CA ALA A 151 -0.17 -7.09 2.79
C ALA A 151 -0.78 -8.42 2.31
N ILE A 152 -0.10 -9.54 2.56
CA ILE A 152 -0.59 -10.89 2.27
C ILE A 152 -1.93 -11.14 2.98
N GLU A 153 -2.04 -10.80 4.27
CA GLU A 153 -3.28 -11.00 5.03
C GLU A 153 -4.44 -10.14 4.52
N LEU A 154 -4.18 -8.89 4.11
CA LEU A 154 -5.20 -8.06 3.47
C LEU A 154 -5.63 -8.65 2.11
N PHE A 155 -4.67 -9.09 1.30
CA PHE A 155 -4.95 -9.68 -0.01
C PHE A 155 -5.77 -10.97 0.10
N LYS A 156 -5.44 -11.86 1.06
CA LYS A 156 -6.23 -13.07 1.36
C LYS A 156 -7.67 -12.72 1.71
N LYS A 157 -7.90 -11.74 2.58
CA LYS A 157 -9.25 -11.27 2.93
C LYS A 157 -10.02 -10.76 1.72
N MET A 158 -9.38 -9.98 0.86
CA MET A 158 -10.02 -9.51 -0.38
C MET A 158 -10.36 -10.66 -1.34
N ARG A 159 -9.49 -11.67 -1.44
CA ARG A 159 -9.75 -12.89 -2.21
C ARG A 159 -10.95 -13.66 -1.66
N ASP A 160 -11.04 -13.80 -0.35
CA ASP A 160 -12.11 -14.54 0.30
C ASP A 160 -13.45 -13.81 0.16
N ILE A 161 -13.46 -12.48 0.33
CA ILE A 161 -14.64 -11.63 0.07
C ILE A 161 -15.10 -11.79 -1.39
N ARG A 162 -14.17 -11.76 -2.35
CA ARG A 162 -14.47 -11.96 -3.77
C ARG A 162 -15.06 -13.35 -4.04
N ASN A 163 -14.45 -14.40 -3.50
CA ASN A 163 -14.90 -15.78 -3.73
C ASN A 163 -16.28 -16.05 -3.11
N ASN A 164 -16.59 -15.39 -1.99
CA ASN A 164 -17.87 -15.52 -1.29
C ASN A 164 -18.96 -14.59 -1.84
N PHE A 165 -18.62 -13.68 -2.76
CA PHE A 165 -19.58 -12.80 -3.40
C PHE A 165 -20.48 -13.61 -4.34
N LYS A 166 -21.69 -13.94 -3.87
CA LYS A 166 -22.71 -14.59 -4.69
C LYS A 166 -23.09 -13.64 -5.84
N LYS A 167 -22.88 -14.08 -7.08
CA LYS A 167 -23.45 -13.39 -8.25
C LYS A 167 -24.96 -13.28 -8.03
N PRO A 168 -25.60 -12.12 -8.24
CA PRO A 168 -27.05 -12.03 -8.19
C PRO A 168 -27.62 -13.07 -9.15
N GLN A 169 -28.52 -13.93 -8.64
CA GLN A 169 -29.28 -14.82 -9.50
C GLN A 169 -30.16 -13.93 -10.38
N ILE A 170 -29.91 -13.99 -11.69
CA ILE A 170 -30.81 -13.41 -12.67
C ILE A 170 -32.03 -14.34 -12.68
N ASN A 171 -33.10 -13.93 -12.00
CA ASN A 171 -34.43 -14.52 -12.17
C ASN A 171 -35.05 -14.02 -13.47
#